data_AF-A0A0D1ZDM9-F1
#
_entry.id   AF-A0A0D1ZDM9-F1
#
_cell.length_a   1.000
_cell.length_b   1.000
_cell.length_c   1.000
_cell.angle_alpha   90.00
_cell.angle_beta   90.00
_cell.angle_gamma   90.00
#
_symmetry.space_group_name_H-M   'P 1'
#
loop_
_entity.id
_entity.type
_entity.pdbx_description
1 polymer ?
#
loop_
_entity_poly.entity_id
_entity_poly.type
_entity_poly.pdbx_seq_one_letter_code
_entity_poly.pdbx_strand_id
1 'polypeptide(L)'
;MSKEDGAESRIKSRTSSTEPEDNSNAGEPGSGSRKNSKVTKPRLTEDQRNFNHKDAENKRRTAIRERFIELSRMVPGTLGQEKSEQVMLSKTADYLREMMEEQRNLEALADSRGIHIDDAGRLKDEDYGGPRWKQPNMEQYEASKQRKGGSNEYEEND
;
A
#
# COMPACT_ATOMS: atom_id res chain seq x y z
N MET A 1 21.26 -38.73 2.99
CA MET A 1 20.80 -38.37 4.36
C MET A 1 20.09 -37.04 4.27
N SER A 2 18.77 -37.11 4.23
CA SER A 2 17.84 -36.00 4.27
C SER A 2 17.97 -35.22 5.57
N LYS A 3 17.78 -33.90 5.50
CA LYS A 3 17.09 -33.10 6.52
C LYS A 3 16.63 -31.79 5.87
N GLU A 4 15.36 -31.80 5.53
CA GLU A 4 14.50 -30.63 5.37
C GLU A 4 14.43 -29.91 6.72
N ASP A 5 14.30 -28.58 6.72
CA ASP A 5 13.56 -27.86 7.76
C ASP A 5 13.12 -26.51 7.17
N GLY A 6 11.83 -26.46 6.82
CA GLY A 6 11.12 -25.24 6.47
C GLY A 6 10.77 -24.44 7.73
N ALA A 7 10.85 -23.12 7.62
CA ALA A 7 10.29 -22.21 8.61
C ALA A 7 9.62 -21.05 7.88
N GLU A 8 8.35 -21.27 7.51
CA GLU A 8 7.39 -20.20 7.25
C GLU A 8 7.18 -19.39 8.53
N SER A 9 7.41 -18.08 8.48
CA SER A 9 7.00 -17.17 9.56
C SER A 9 6.21 -15.99 9.00
N ARG A 10 4.95 -16.27 8.68
CA ARG A 10 3.76 -15.48 9.01
C ARG A 10 3.98 -13.97 9.17
N ILE A 11 3.87 -13.23 8.06
CA ILE A 11 3.77 -11.77 8.04
C ILE A 11 2.46 -11.38 8.74
N LYS A 12 2.55 -10.94 10.00
CA LYS A 12 1.46 -10.21 10.66
C LYS A 12 1.66 -8.72 10.41
N SER A 13 0.90 -8.20 9.46
CA SER A 13 0.52 -6.80 9.40
C SER A 13 -0.31 -6.46 10.65
N ARG A 14 0.06 -5.41 11.38
CA ARG A 14 -0.88 -4.51 12.09
C ARG A 14 -0.17 -3.36 12.82
N THR A 15 -0.78 -2.19 12.63
CA THR A 15 -0.92 -1.02 13.52
C THR A 15 0.23 -0.01 13.61
N SER A 16 0.08 1.02 12.79
CA SER A 16 0.03 2.44 13.15
C SER A 16 0.62 2.89 14.50
N SER A 17 1.56 3.83 14.37
CA SER A 17 1.65 5.10 15.12
C SER A 17 1.44 5.03 16.63
N THR A 18 2.55 5.03 17.37
CA THR A 18 2.61 5.64 18.70
C THR A 18 3.88 6.49 18.76
N GLU A 19 3.68 7.81 18.82
CA GLU A 19 4.66 8.83 19.18
C GLU A 19 5.28 8.47 20.55
N PRO A 20 6.58 8.70 20.81
CA PRO A 20 7.13 8.52 22.15
C PRO A 20 6.94 9.81 22.96
N GLU A 21 5.97 9.77 23.88
CA GLU A 21 5.89 10.73 24.99
C GLU A 21 7.16 10.64 25.86
N ASP A 22 7.77 11.80 26.09
CA ASP A 22 8.90 12.00 27.00
C ASP A 22 8.42 11.92 28.45
N ASN A 23 8.59 10.76 29.09
CA ASN A 23 8.32 10.59 30.52
C ASN A 23 9.64 10.49 31.29
N SER A 24 10.15 11.65 31.70
CA SER A 24 11.28 11.79 32.61
C SER A 24 10.83 11.53 34.06
N ASN A 25 10.79 10.26 34.46
CA ASN A 25 10.63 9.89 35.87
C ASN A 25 11.99 9.57 36.51
N ALA A 26 12.45 10.47 37.37
CA ALA A 26 13.61 10.31 38.22
C ALA A 26 13.32 9.30 39.35
N GLY A 27 14.15 8.26 39.45
CA GLY A 27 14.17 7.30 40.55
C GLY A 27 15.61 6.85 40.82
N GLU A 28 15.99 6.92 42.09
CA GLU A 28 17.33 6.77 42.71
C GLU A 28 18.08 5.42 42.52
N PRO A 29 19.37 5.34 42.91
CA PRO A 29 20.33 4.38 42.37
C PRO A 29 20.39 3.05 43.15
N GLY A 30 20.27 1.93 42.43
CA GLY A 30 20.51 0.58 42.94
C GLY A 30 21.82 0.00 42.40
N SER A 31 22.81 -0.13 43.28
CA SER A 31 24.08 -0.83 43.08
C SER A 31 23.91 -2.27 42.56
N GLY A 32 24.56 -2.60 41.44
CA GLY A 32 24.55 -3.95 40.88
C GLY A 32 25.47 -4.10 39.67
N SER A 33 26.78 -3.97 39.90
CA SER A 33 27.82 -4.20 38.88
C SER A 33 27.77 -5.65 38.37
N ARG A 34 27.22 -5.85 37.18
CA ARG A 34 27.52 -6.99 36.31
C ARG A 34 27.80 -6.47 34.91
N LYS A 35 29.10 -6.34 34.62
CA LYS A 35 29.68 -6.11 33.30
C LYS A 35 29.03 -7.04 32.27
N ASN A 36 28.10 -6.51 31.51
CA ASN A 36 27.74 -7.06 30.22
C ASN A 36 28.07 -5.97 29.20
N SER A 37 29.25 -6.07 28.59
CA SER A 37 29.70 -5.22 27.48
C SER A 37 28.90 -5.54 26.21
N LYS A 38 27.57 -5.42 26.31
CA LYS A 38 26.74 -5.14 25.15
C LYS A 38 27.16 -3.74 24.75
N VAL A 39 27.83 -3.61 23.61
CA VAL A 39 28.05 -2.33 22.94
C VAL A 39 26.68 -1.65 22.84
N THR A 40 26.38 -0.82 23.83
CA THR A 40 25.14 -0.06 23.90
C THR A 40 25.24 0.91 22.75
N LYS A 41 24.53 0.63 21.65
CA LYS A 41 24.44 1.58 20.54
C LYS A 41 24.11 2.93 21.18
N PRO A 42 24.93 3.98 20.95
CA PRO A 42 24.64 5.28 21.52
C PRO A 42 23.23 5.69 21.10
N ARG A 43 22.45 6.24 22.04
CA ARG A 43 21.15 6.83 21.70
C ARG A 43 21.45 7.92 20.65
N LEU A 44 20.79 7.82 19.49
CA LEU A 44 20.96 8.78 18.40
C LEU A 44 20.77 10.20 18.96
N THR A 45 21.71 11.10 18.67
CA THR A 45 21.55 12.52 18.99
C THR A 45 20.34 13.08 18.25
N GLU A 46 19.78 14.19 18.71
CA GLU A 46 18.65 14.83 18.03
C GLU A 46 18.98 15.17 16.57
N ASP A 47 20.18 15.71 16.32
CA ASP A 47 20.70 15.96 14.97
C ASP A 47 20.78 14.70 14.12
N GLN A 48 21.26 13.59 14.70
CA GLN A 48 21.39 12.32 13.99
C GLN A 48 20.02 11.70 13.71
N ARG A 49 19.04 11.87 14.60
CA ARG A 49 17.65 11.44 14.40
C ARG A 49 17.03 12.23 13.24
N ASN A 50 17.21 13.55 13.23
CA ASN A 50 16.69 14.42 12.18
C ASN A 50 17.31 14.11 10.82
N PHE A 51 18.62 13.84 10.77
CA PHE A 51 19.30 13.40 9.55
C PHE A 51 18.74 12.06 9.05
N ASN A 52 18.65 11.05 9.93
CA ASN A 52 18.12 9.73 9.56
C ASN A 52 16.66 9.81 9.10
N HIS A 53 15.84 10.66 9.71
CA HIS A 53 14.45 10.84 9.28
C HIS A 53 14.38 11.40 7.85
N LYS A 54 15.16 12.45 7.55
CA LYS A 54 15.24 13.02 6.19
C LYS A 54 15.76 12.01 5.17
N ASP A 55 16.78 11.25 5.52
CA ASP A 55 17.36 10.24 4.64
C ASP A 55 16.40 9.08 4.37
N ALA A 56 15.78 8.54 5.42
CA ALA A 56 14.77 7.49 5.29
C ALA A 56 13.58 7.92 4.44
N GLU A 57 13.11 9.16 4.60
CA GLU A 57 12.01 9.70 3.78
C GLU A 57 12.44 9.95 2.33
N ASN A 58 13.65 10.46 2.09
CA ASN A 58 14.17 10.61 0.73
C ASN A 58 14.31 9.26 0.02
N LYS A 59 14.78 8.23 0.74
CA LYS A 59 14.83 6.85 0.24
C LYS A 59 13.44 6.32 -0.07
N ARG A 60 12.48 6.52 0.83
CA ARG A 60 11.07 6.14 0.61
C ARG A 60 10.50 6.80 -0.65
N ARG A 61 10.68 8.11 -0.80
CA ARG A 61 10.19 8.86 -1.97
C ARG A 61 10.86 8.41 -3.27
N THR A 62 12.15 8.12 -3.23
CA THR A 62 12.89 7.64 -4.41
C THR A 62 12.41 6.27 -4.83
N ALA A 63 12.22 5.34 -3.88
CA ALA A 63 11.66 4.03 -4.16
C ALA A 63 10.25 4.11 -4.76
N ILE A 64 9.40 5.03 -4.28
CA ILE A 64 8.07 5.26 -4.87
C ILE A 64 8.20 5.74 -6.32
N ARG A 65 9.02 6.75 -6.60
CA ARG A 65 9.20 7.28 -7.95
C ARG A 65 9.72 6.23 -8.94
N GLU A 66 10.66 5.38 -8.51
CA GLU A 66 11.16 4.28 -9.32
C GLU A 66 10.02 3.34 -9.77
N ARG A 67 9.07 3.03 -8.88
CA ARG A 67 7.88 2.23 -9.24
C ARG A 67 6.96 2.93 -10.23
N PHE A 68 6.79 4.25 -10.12
CA PHE A 68 6.03 5.02 -11.12
C PHE A 68 6.71 5.00 -12.49
N ILE A 69 8.04 5.05 -12.54
CA ILE A 69 8.82 4.92 -13.78
C ILE A 69 8.63 3.52 -14.38
N GLU A 70 8.71 2.46 -13.59
CA GLU A 70 8.47 1.10 -14.05
C GLU A 70 7.05 0.94 -14.63
N LEU A 71 6.05 1.46 -13.94
CA LEU A 71 4.66 1.38 -14.37
C LEU A 71 4.42 2.15 -15.68
N SER A 72 5.11 3.28 -15.90
CA SER A 72 5.02 4.05 -17.15
C SER A 72 5.45 3.25 -18.40
N ARG A 73 6.27 2.21 -18.22
CA ARG A 73 6.74 1.33 -19.29
C ARG A 73 5.77 0.17 -19.58
N MET A 74 4.94 -0.20 -18.59
CA MET A 74 3.97 -1.29 -18.72
C MET A 74 2.62 -0.80 -19.24
N VAL A 75 2.20 0.41 -18.86
CA VAL A 75 0.89 0.95 -19.24
C VAL A 75 0.99 1.75 -20.55
N PRO A 76 0.29 1.34 -21.62
CA PRO A 76 0.32 2.05 -22.88
C PRO A 76 -0.06 3.53 -22.74
N GLY A 77 0.64 4.42 -23.46
CA GLY A 77 0.31 5.85 -23.48
C GLY A 77 0.60 6.63 -22.19
N THR A 78 1.45 6.10 -21.30
CA THR A 78 1.86 6.75 -20.03
C THR A 78 3.34 7.11 -19.95
N LEU A 79 4.14 6.82 -20.98
CA LEU A 79 5.55 7.21 -21.04
C LEU A 79 5.70 8.73 -20.90
N GLY A 80 6.57 9.18 -19.99
CA GLY A 80 6.78 10.60 -19.69
C GLY A 80 5.76 11.21 -18.74
N GLN A 81 4.80 10.43 -18.21
CA GLN A 81 3.82 10.87 -17.21
C GLN A 81 4.15 10.40 -15.79
N GLU A 82 5.37 9.89 -15.55
CA GLU A 82 5.80 9.38 -14.23
C GLU A 82 5.76 10.43 -13.10
N LYS A 83 5.73 11.72 -13.43
CA LYS A 83 5.62 12.82 -12.46
C LYS A 83 4.17 13.14 -12.05
N SER A 84 3.18 12.71 -12.83
CA SER A 84 1.77 12.96 -12.57
C SER A 84 1.14 11.74 -11.94
N GLU A 85 1.34 11.57 -10.62
CA GLU A 85 0.95 10.37 -9.88
C GLU A 85 -0.54 10.02 -10.10
N GLN A 86 -1.43 11.01 -10.01
CA GLN A 86 -2.87 10.80 -10.20
C GLN A 86 -3.20 10.31 -11.62
N VAL A 87 -2.67 10.97 -12.65
CA VAL A 87 -2.95 10.59 -14.06
C VAL A 87 -2.45 9.20 -14.34
N MET A 88 -1.27 8.85 -13.83
CA MET A 88 -0.64 7.57 -14.07
C MET A 88 -1.41 6.43 -13.38
N LEU A 89 -1.86 6.63 -12.13
CA LEU A 89 -2.73 5.68 -11.44
C LEU A 89 -4.10 5.51 -12.12
N SER A 90 -4.74 6.60 -12.55
CA SER A 90 -6.01 6.53 -13.27
C SER A 90 -5.90 5.74 -14.58
N LYS A 91 -4.91 6.08 -15.42
CA LYS A 91 -4.67 5.34 -16.67
C LYS A 91 -4.32 3.87 -16.44
N THR A 92 -3.59 3.57 -15.37
CA THR A 92 -3.28 2.18 -14.99
C THR A 92 -4.55 1.41 -14.64
N ALA A 93 -5.45 2.00 -13.83
CA ALA A 93 -6.71 1.37 -13.48
C ALA A 93 -7.59 1.12 -14.70
N ASP A 94 -7.63 2.08 -15.63
CA ASP A 94 -8.36 1.95 -16.90
C ASP A 94 -7.81 0.81 -17.75
N TYR A 95 -6.48 0.74 -17.91
CA TYR A 95 -5.82 -0.32 -18.66
C TYR A 95 -6.04 -1.71 -18.03
N LEU A 96 -6.03 -1.81 -16.69
CA LEU A 96 -6.36 -3.06 -16.02
C LEU A 96 -7.81 -3.49 -16.29
N ARG A 97 -8.76 -2.56 -16.36
CA ARG A 97 -10.16 -2.89 -16.72
C ARG A 97 -10.25 -3.44 -18.14
N GLU A 98 -9.61 -2.77 -19.08
CA GLU A 98 -9.54 -3.21 -20.49
C GLU A 98 -8.92 -4.61 -20.59
N MET A 99 -7.83 -4.88 -19.88
CA MET A 99 -7.17 -6.18 -19.93
C MET A 99 -8.02 -7.32 -19.35
N MET A 100 -8.77 -7.06 -18.27
CA MET A 100 -9.69 -8.06 -17.71
C MET A 100 -10.90 -8.29 -18.64
N GLU A 101 -11.37 -7.26 -19.34
CA GLU A 101 -12.42 -7.41 -20.35
C GLU A 101 -11.93 -8.21 -21.56
N GLU A 102 -10.75 -7.90 -22.08
CA GLU A 102 -10.13 -8.65 -23.18
C GLU A 102 -9.93 -10.12 -22.80
N GLN A 103 -9.45 -10.41 -21.59
CA GLN A 103 -9.31 -11.79 -21.13
C GLN A 103 -10.64 -12.53 -21.13
N ARG A 104 -11.74 -11.93 -20.62
CA ARG A 104 -13.08 -12.54 -20.66
C ARG A 104 -13.55 -12.81 -22.09
N ASN A 105 -13.29 -11.87 -23.01
CA ASN A 105 -13.65 -12.03 -24.42
C ASN A 105 -12.86 -13.16 -25.08
N LEU A 106 -11.57 -13.31 -24.76
CA LEU A 106 -10.72 -14.40 -25.23
C LEU A 106 -11.17 -15.76 -24.66
N GLU A 107 -11.55 -15.81 -23.39
CA GLU A 107 -12.11 -17.02 -22.75
C GLU A 107 -13.42 -17.45 -23.43
N ALA A 108 -14.35 -16.51 -23.67
CA ALA A 108 -15.59 -16.79 -24.39
C ALA A 108 -15.33 -17.25 -25.84
N LEU A 109 -14.33 -16.67 -26.51
CA LEU A 109 -13.95 -17.06 -27.86
C LEU A 109 -13.35 -18.48 -27.87
N ALA A 110 -12.51 -18.82 -26.89
CA ALA A 110 -11.97 -20.16 -26.72
C ALA A 110 -13.09 -21.19 -26.51
N ASP A 111 -14.08 -20.87 -25.67
CA ASP A 111 -15.27 -21.72 -25.45
C ASP A 111 -16.03 -21.96 -26.75
N SER A 112 -16.30 -20.90 -27.52
CA SER A 112 -16.99 -21.03 -28.81
C SER A 112 -16.24 -21.90 -29.83
N ARG A 113 -14.91 -21.99 -29.69
CA ARG A 113 -14.02 -22.80 -30.54
C ARG A 113 -13.71 -24.17 -29.93
N GLY A 114 -14.23 -24.50 -28.75
CA GLY A 114 -13.95 -25.74 -28.04
C GLY A 114 -12.52 -25.89 -27.54
N ILE A 115 -11.80 -24.77 -27.35
CA ILE A 115 -10.45 -24.77 -26.79
C ILE A 115 -10.58 -24.80 -25.26
N HIS A 116 -10.05 -25.84 -24.63
CA HIS A 116 -10.07 -25.98 -23.18
C HIS A 116 -9.07 -25.02 -22.51
N ILE A 117 -9.57 -24.14 -21.64
CA ILE A 117 -8.78 -23.26 -20.77
C ILE A 117 -8.91 -23.80 -19.34
N ASP A 118 -7.81 -23.83 -18.59
CA ASP A 118 -7.82 -24.21 -17.18
C ASP A 118 -8.67 -23.25 -16.34
N ASP A 119 -9.58 -23.80 -15.55
CA ASP A 119 -10.50 -23.05 -14.68
C ASP A 119 -9.74 -22.25 -13.61
N ALA A 120 -8.54 -22.66 -13.22
CA ALA A 120 -7.75 -21.94 -12.22
C ALA A 120 -7.36 -20.51 -12.65
N GLY A 121 -7.26 -20.27 -13.97
CA GLY A 121 -6.91 -18.98 -14.54
C GLY A 121 -8.08 -18.16 -15.03
N ARG A 122 -9.31 -18.72 -15.02
CA ARG A 122 -10.49 -18.06 -15.55
C ARG A 122 -10.96 -16.90 -14.69
N LEU A 123 -11.35 -15.81 -15.34
CA LEU A 123 -11.98 -14.69 -14.67
C LEU A 123 -13.41 -15.04 -14.26
N LYS A 124 -13.71 -14.81 -12.99
CA LYS A 124 -15.05 -14.95 -12.44
C LYS A 124 -15.84 -13.66 -12.63
N ASP A 125 -17.16 -13.77 -12.54
CA ASP A 125 -18.05 -12.61 -12.59
C ASP A 125 -17.85 -11.62 -11.42
N GLU A 126 -17.28 -12.11 -10.31
CA GLU A 126 -16.99 -11.31 -9.10
C GLU A 126 -15.64 -10.61 -9.16
N ASP A 127 -14.76 -11.04 -10.07
CA ASP A 127 -13.43 -10.45 -10.24
C ASP A 127 -13.54 -9.05 -10.84
N TYR A 128 -12.49 -8.24 -10.67
CA TYR A 128 -12.45 -6.84 -11.10
C TYR A 128 -12.97 -6.63 -12.52
N GLY A 129 -13.96 -5.73 -12.67
CA GLY A 129 -14.61 -5.45 -13.95
C GLY A 129 -15.63 -6.49 -14.42
N GLY A 130 -15.95 -7.50 -13.61
CA GLY A 130 -16.97 -8.51 -13.92
C GLY A 130 -18.39 -8.02 -13.63
N PRO A 131 -19.44 -8.68 -14.17
CA PRO A 131 -20.84 -8.24 -14.02
C PRO A 131 -21.32 -8.18 -12.56
N ARG A 132 -20.73 -8.98 -11.67
CA ARG A 132 -21.06 -9.02 -10.24
C ARG A 132 -20.03 -8.31 -9.37
N TRP A 133 -18.99 -7.72 -9.97
CA TRP A 133 -17.99 -6.95 -9.24
C TRP A 133 -18.59 -5.67 -8.66
N LYS A 134 -18.24 -5.35 -7.41
CA LYS A 134 -18.66 -4.14 -6.72
C LYS A 134 -17.46 -3.46 -6.10
N GLN A 135 -17.43 -2.14 -6.15
CA GLN A 135 -16.35 -1.37 -5.54
C GLN A 135 -16.45 -1.44 -4.01
N PRO A 136 -15.46 -2.05 -3.32
CA PRO A 136 -15.51 -2.18 -1.87
C PRO A 136 -15.34 -0.81 -1.20
N ASN A 137 -16.06 -0.59 -0.09
CA ASN A 137 -15.98 0.57 0.79
C ASN A 137 -16.33 1.95 0.17
N MET A 138 -16.82 2.03 -1.07
CA MET A 138 -17.27 3.30 -1.64
C MET A 138 -18.52 3.87 -0.98
N GLU A 139 -19.49 3.02 -0.65
CA GLU A 139 -20.74 3.44 -0.04
C GLU A 139 -20.52 4.11 1.34
N GLN A 140 -19.56 3.59 2.11
CA GLN A 140 -19.15 4.18 3.38
C GLN A 140 -18.45 5.54 3.19
N TYR A 141 -17.59 5.64 2.16
CA TYR A 141 -16.93 6.89 1.82
C TYR A 141 -17.95 7.95 1.40
N GLU A 142 -18.89 7.61 0.53
CA GLU A 142 -19.96 8.52 0.08
C GLU A 142 -20.88 8.94 1.23
N ALA A 143 -21.30 8.00 2.08
CA ALA A 143 -22.08 8.31 3.28
C ALA A 143 -21.32 9.24 4.24
N SER A 144 -20.02 8.99 4.47
CA SER A 144 -19.19 9.85 5.33
C SER A 144 -19.01 11.25 4.73
N LYS A 145 -18.94 11.37 3.40
CA LYS A 145 -18.86 12.63 2.68
C LYS A 145 -20.17 13.41 2.78
N GLN A 146 -21.32 12.75 2.65
CA GLN A 146 -22.64 13.38 2.84
C GLN A 146 -22.82 13.92 4.26
N ARG A 147 -22.36 13.18 5.29
CA ARG A 147 -22.36 13.66 6.68
C ARG A 147 -21.49 14.89 6.90
N LYS A 148 -20.37 15.01 6.19
CA LYS A 148 -19.44 16.14 6.28
C LYS A 148 -19.82 17.33 5.38
N GLY A 149 -20.61 17.10 4.33
CA GLY A 149 -21.12 18.14 3.43
C GLY A 149 -22.30 18.94 3.99
N GLY A 150 -23.03 18.39 4.97
CA GLY A 150 -24.17 19.07 5.63
C GLY A 150 -23.80 19.99 6.80
N SER A 151 -22.51 20.17 7.11
CA SER A 151 -22.05 21.00 8.23
C SER A 151 -21.42 22.33 7.79
N ASN A 152 -21.60 22.74 6.53
CA ASN A 152 -21.05 23.99 6.00
C ASN A 152 -22.10 24.73 5.15
N GLU A 153 -23.37 24.65 5.57
CA GLU A 153 -24.43 25.51 5.06
C GLU A 153 -24.48 26.75 5.96
N TYR A 154 -24.29 27.89 5.33
CA TYR A 154 -24.06 29.20 5.91
C TYR A 154 -25.11 29.58 6.97
N GLU A 155 -24.65 29.87 8.20
CA GLU A 155 -25.36 30.79 9.08
C GLU A 155 -25.24 32.20 8.48
N GLU A 156 -26.15 32.51 7.55
CA GLU A 156 -26.50 33.87 7.18
C GLU A 156 -27.36 34.43 8.33
N ASN A 157 -26.72 35.11 9.27
CA ASN A 157 -27.40 35.87 10.32
C ASN A 157 -27.43 37.36 9.93
N ASP A 158 -28.65 37.82 9.65
CA ASP A 158 -29.27 39.16 9.77
C ASP A 158 -28.35 40.38 10.03
#